data_AF-A0A5J4N9E8-F1
#
_entry.id   AF-A0A5J4N9E8-F1
#
_cell.length_a   1.000
_cell.length_b   1.000
_cell.length_c   1.000
_cell.angle_alpha   90.00
_cell.angle_beta   90.00
_cell.angle_gamma   90.00
#
_symmetry.space_group_name_H-M   'P 1'
#
loop_
_entity.id
_entity.type
_entity.pdbx_description
1 polymer ?
#
loop_
_entity_poly.entity_id
_entity_poly.type
_entity_poly.pdbx_seq_one_letter_code
_entity_poly.pdbx_strand_id
1 'polypeptide(L)'
;MVSFYVDKSDCPDNGMLIRLACSFPIGITFRSQDEFVRNIANIKSSLSSGIFNFEKNYVTKSSHPSTLKRFWDSLQSSHHASSIPTVNLWFNYDLDDEDCSPTIQLSEMDNRLMKLRVPVDFLFHLQQQTDSQKFHDVLRYCISEYLDRFSRAALDYWEKYGNPPKGMKPYNYVNDRLSITVYYPKRVYEDAEAETRKIIHERIGLVGYTFISQAVKENTIEKNSDGT
;
A
#
# COMPACT_ATOMS: atom_id res chain seq x y z
N MET A 1 -12.35 -7.95 22.09
CA MET A 1 -12.25 -6.73 21.25
C MET A 1 -11.26 -6.96 20.13
N VAL A 2 -11.63 -6.68 18.87
CA VAL A 2 -10.73 -6.78 17.71
C VAL A 2 -9.86 -5.52 17.66
N SER A 3 -8.54 -5.68 17.50
CA SER A 3 -7.63 -4.57 17.23
C SER A 3 -7.59 -4.26 15.74
N PHE A 4 -7.67 -2.98 15.41
CA PHE A 4 -7.54 -2.45 14.05
C PHE A 4 -6.88 -1.08 14.14
N TYR A 5 -6.17 -0.70 13.08
CA TYR A 5 -5.59 0.63 12.93
C TYR A 5 -6.33 1.38 11.84
N VAL A 6 -6.63 2.66 12.07
CA VAL A 6 -7.32 3.52 11.10
C VAL A 6 -6.40 4.65 10.73
N ASP A 7 -6.15 4.75 9.44
CA ASP A 7 -5.49 5.88 8.83
C ASP A 7 -6.52 6.70 8.06
N LYS A 8 -6.51 8.02 8.24
CA LYS A 8 -7.41 8.95 7.57
C LYS A 8 -6.58 9.96 6.79
N SER A 9 -6.92 10.14 5.52
CA SER A 9 -6.36 11.20 4.69
C SER A 9 -7.49 12.06 4.16
N ASP A 10 -7.32 13.37 4.31
CA ASP A 10 -8.22 14.35 3.71
C ASP A 10 -8.10 14.31 2.18
N CYS A 11 -9.23 14.46 1.50
CA CYS A 11 -9.28 14.69 0.06
C CYS A 11 -9.03 16.18 -0.18
N PRO A 12 -7.91 16.59 -0.80
CA PRO A 12 -7.70 17.98 -1.16
C PRO A 12 -8.73 18.40 -2.22
N ASP A 13 -9.20 19.65 -2.18
CA ASP A 13 -10.20 20.20 -3.11
C ASP A 13 -9.81 20.09 -4.61
N ASN A 14 -8.54 19.78 -4.91
CA ASN A 14 -8.01 19.51 -6.26
C ASN A 14 -7.02 18.33 -6.27
N GLY A 15 -7.25 17.32 -5.43
CA GLY A 15 -6.42 16.13 -5.35
C GLY A 15 -6.85 15.05 -6.35
N MET A 16 -5.89 14.40 -6.98
CA MET A 16 -6.09 13.15 -7.70
C MET A 16 -5.91 11.98 -6.74
N LEU A 17 -6.89 11.08 -6.66
CA LEU A 17 -6.76 9.87 -5.87
C LEU A 17 -5.98 8.82 -6.67
N ILE A 18 -4.91 8.29 -6.08
CA ILE A 18 -4.08 7.24 -6.69
C ILE A 18 -4.03 6.05 -5.76
N ARG A 19 -4.04 4.86 -6.36
CA ARG A 19 -3.70 3.62 -5.68
C ARG A 19 -2.24 3.26 -5.94
N LEU A 20 -1.49 3.00 -4.88
CA LEU A 20 -0.18 2.40 -4.99
C LEU A 20 -0.28 0.94 -4.59
N ALA A 21 0.11 0.05 -5.50
CA ALA A 21 0.04 -1.39 -5.30
C ALA A 21 1.40 -2.04 -5.58
N CYS A 22 1.64 -3.20 -4.98
CA CYS A 22 2.69 -4.13 -5.37
C CYS A 22 2.06 -5.50 -5.62
N SER A 23 2.43 -6.13 -6.75
CA SER A 23 1.94 -7.46 -7.12
C SER A 23 2.31 -8.53 -6.09
N PHE A 24 3.42 -8.33 -5.37
CA PHE A 24 3.88 -9.24 -4.33
C PHE A 24 4.07 -8.50 -3.00
N PRO A 25 3.59 -9.05 -1.89
CA PRO A 25 3.82 -8.45 -0.59
C PRO A 25 5.32 -8.49 -0.26
N ILE A 26 5.81 -7.46 0.42
CA ILE A 26 7.18 -7.43 0.93
C ILE A 26 7.26 -8.41 2.10
N GLY A 27 8.13 -9.41 1.99
CA GLY A 27 8.35 -10.39 3.05
C GLY A 27 9.41 -9.90 4.02
N ILE A 28 9.08 -9.86 5.31
CA ILE A 28 10.02 -9.51 6.39
C ILE A 28 10.17 -10.71 7.30
N THR A 29 11.42 -11.07 7.58
CA THR A 29 11.77 -12.10 8.55
C THR A 29 12.52 -11.46 9.72
N PHE A 30 12.16 -11.78 10.96
CA PHE A 30 12.73 -11.14 12.15
C PHE A 30 12.59 -12.05 13.38
N ARG A 31 13.36 -11.76 14.44
CA ARG A 31 13.34 -12.46 15.74
C ARG A 31 12.84 -11.60 16.88
N SER A 32 12.87 -10.28 16.72
CA SER A 32 12.45 -9.32 17.76
C SER A 32 11.75 -8.09 17.16
N GLN A 33 11.13 -7.27 18.02
CA GLN A 33 10.54 -5.99 17.62
C GLN A 33 11.59 -5.04 17.04
N ASP A 34 12.78 -4.98 17.64
CA ASP A 34 13.88 -4.13 17.16
C ASP A 34 14.37 -4.55 15.76
N GLU A 35 14.46 -5.85 15.51
CA GLU A 35 14.82 -6.38 14.19
C GLU A 35 13.72 -6.07 13.16
N PHE A 36 12.44 -6.17 13.55
CA PHE A 36 11.32 -5.77 12.70
C PHE A 36 11.39 -4.28 12.33
N VAL A 37 11.59 -3.40 13.31
CA VAL A 37 11.72 -1.94 13.08
C VAL A 37 12.91 -1.63 12.17
N ARG A 38 14.05 -2.29 12.39
CA ARG A 38 15.23 -2.13 11.55
C ARG A 38 14.98 -2.60 10.12
N ASN A 39 14.31 -3.72 9.93
CA ASN A 39 13.97 -4.20 8.59
C ASN A 39 13.01 -3.26 7.85
N ILE A 40 12.03 -2.68 8.56
CA ILE A 40 11.18 -1.63 7.99
C ILE A 40 12.02 -0.41 7.57
N ALA A 41 12.96 0.03 8.41
CA ALA A 41 13.87 1.13 8.06
C ALA A 41 14.73 0.80 6.83
N ASN A 42 15.27 -0.41 6.74
CA ASN A 42 16.04 -0.87 5.57
C ASN A 42 15.20 -0.82 4.29
N ILE A 43 13.96 -1.33 4.33
CA ILE A 43 13.04 -1.26 3.19
C ILE A 43 12.80 0.20 2.77
N LYS A 44 12.60 1.11 3.73
CA LYS A 44 12.41 2.55 3.46
C LYS A 44 13.64 3.14 2.77
N SER A 45 14.84 2.80 3.23
CA SER A 45 16.09 3.21 2.57
C SER A 45 16.15 2.71 1.13
N SER A 46 15.83 1.43 0.89
CA SER A 46 15.80 0.83 -0.45
C SER A 46 14.72 1.41 -1.38
N LEU A 47 13.80 2.26 -0.91
CA LEU A 47 12.83 2.91 -1.80
C LEU A 47 13.50 3.87 -2.80
N SER A 48 14.77 4.27 -2.59
CA SER A 48 15.56 5.01 -3.59
C SER A 48 15.68 4.28 -4.91
N SER A 49 15.85 2.96 -4.87
CA SER A 49 15.94 2.08 -6.03
C SER A 49 14.57 1.67 -6.59
N GLY A 50 13.49 2.19 -5.99
CA GLY A 50 12.12 1.91 -6.38
C GLY A 50 11.83 2.35 -7.81
N ILE A 51 11.26 1.44 -8.61
CA ILE A 51 10.71 1.71 -9.93
C ILE A 51 9.20 1.76 -9.79
N PHE A 52 8.61 2.87 -10.22
CA PHE A 52 7.16 3.02 -10.26
C PHE A 52 6.68 2.88 -11.69
N ASN A 53 5.65 2.07 -11.89
CA ASN A 53 5.09 1.78 -13.19
C ASN A 53 3.61 2.17 -13.23
N PHE A 54 3.22 2.88 -14.28
CA PHE A 54 1.83 3.09 -14.65
C PHE A 54 1.70 2.84 -16.16
N GLU A 55 0.89 1.84 -16.51
CA GLU A 55 0.74 1.34 -17.89
C GLU A 55 2.08 0.93 -18.53
N LYS A 56 2.59 1.73 -19.47
CA LYS A 56 3.86 1.54 -20.18
C LYS A 56 4.92 2.58 -19.81
N ASN A 57 4.64 3.40 -18.80
CA ASN A 57 5.55 4.43 -18.32
C ASN A 57 6.20 3.98 -17.02
N TYR A 58 7.52 4.16 -16.94
CA TYR A 58 8.31 3.81 -15.76
C TYR A 58 9.03 5.04 -15.26
N VAL A 59 9.03 5.24 -13.95
CA VAL A 59 9.80 6.31 -13.30
C VAL A 59 10.69 5.75 -12.20
N THR A 60 11.90 6.28 -12.19
CA THR A 60 13.01 5.96 -11.30
C THR A 60 13.61 7.27 -10.81
N LYS A 61 14.47 7.22 -9.80
CA LYS A 61 15.19 8.40 -9.27
C LYS A 61 15.95 9.17 -10.37
N SER A 62 16.47 8.44 -11.36
CA SER A 62 17.26 8.98 -12.47
C SER A 62 16.45 9.27 -13.73
N SER A 63 15.12 9.24 -13.66
CA SER A 63 14.27 9.50 -14.82
C SER A 63 14.37 10.93 -15.30
N HIS A 64 14.52 11.11 -16.61
CA HIS A 64 14.57 12.43 -17.23
C HIS A 64 13.26 13.21 -16.97
N PRO A 65 13.30 14.55 -16.80
CA PRO A 65 12.10 15.36 -16.56
C PRO A 65 10.96 15.15 -17.57
N SER A 66 11.27 14.89 -18.84
CA SER A 66 10.26 14.59 -19.87
C SER A 66 9.54 13.26 -19.63
N THR A 67 10.24 12.24 -19.11
CA THR A 67 9.64 10.95 -18.73
C THR A 67 8.74 11.12 -17.52
N LEU A 68 9.20 11.85 -16.50
CA LEU A 68 8.40 12.18 -15.31
C LEU A 68 7.13 12.92 -15.69
N LYS A 69 7.24 13.94 -16.55
CA LYS A 69 6.08 14.67 -17.07
C LYS A 69 5.12 13.76 -17.83
N ARG A 70 5.61 12.90 -18.73
CA ARG A 70 4.76 11.96 -19.48
C ARG A 70 4.02 10.99 -18.56
N PHE A 71 4.70 10.48 -17.52
CA PHE A 71 4.09 9.61 -16.53
C PHE A 71 2.96 10.34 -15.79
N TRP A 72 3.24 11.57 -15.35
CA TRP A 72 2.26 12.44 -14.70
C TRP A 72 1.05 12.73 -15.61
N ASP A 73 1.28 13.14 -16.85
CA ASP A 73 0.23 13.44 -17.83
C ASP A 73 -0.65 12.20 -18.08
N SER A 74 -0.04 11.00 -18.08
CA SER A 74 -0.77 9.72 -18.23
C SER A 74 -1.65 9.40 -17.02
N LEU A 75 -1.18 9.69 -15.80
CA LEU A 75 -2.00 9.54 -14.59
C LEU A 75 -3.18 10.50 -14.60
N GLN A 76 -2.94 11.77 -14.94
CA GLN A 76 -3.99 12.79 -15.00
C GLN A 76 -5.06 12.47 -16.03
N SER A 77 -4.67 12.01 -17.21
CA SER A 77 -5.62 11.63 -18.27
C SER A 77 -6.45 10.40 -17.91
N SER A 78 -5.90 9.51 -17.08
CA SER A 78 -6.57 8.26 -16.65
C SER A 78 -7.46 8.43 -15.42
N HIS A 79 -7.35 9.57 -14.72
CA HIS A 79 -8.15 9.84 -13.54
C HIS A 79 -9.57 10.25 -13.91
N HIS A 80 -10.52 9.43 -13.47
CA HIS A 80 -11.94 9.65 -13.67
C HIS A 80 -12.71 9.30 -12.41
N ALA A 81 -13.92 9.84 -12.26
CA ALA A 81 -14.79 9.54 -11.11
C ALA A 81 -15.08 8.04 -10.94
N SER A 82 -14.96 7.25 -12.01
CA SER A 82 -15.18 5.80 -12.02
C SER A 82 -13.89 4.96 -12.04
N SER A 83 -12.71 5.57 -12.03
CA SER A 83 -11.42 4.86 -12.16
C SER A 83 -10.32 5.52 -11.34
N ILE A 84 -9.70 4.73 -10.46
CA ILE A 84 -8.55 5.14 -9.65
C ILE A 84 -7.28 4.61 -10.34
N PRO A 85 -6.38 5.49 -10.84
CA PRO A 85 -5.11 5.07 -11.41
C PRO A 85 -4.31 4.24 -10.41
N THR A 86 -3.78 3.09 -10.85
CA THR A 86 -2.99 2.18 -10.01
C THR A 86 -1.53 2.19 -10.45
N VAL A 87 -0.67 2.77 -9.60
CA VAL A 87 0.79 2.77 -9.76
C VAL A 87 1.36 1.52 -9.10
N ASN A 88 2.15 0.76 -9.85
CA ASN A 88 2.81 -0.43 -9.35
C ASN A 88 4.24 -0.11 -8.86
N LEU A 89 4.59 -0.58 -7.67
CA LEU A 89 5.95 -0.51 -7.13
C LEU A 89 6.73 -1.77 -7.45
N TRP A 90 7.95 -1.59 -7.95
CA TRP A 90 8.92 -2.63 -8.24
C TRP A 90 10.23 -2.22 -7.57
N PHE A 91 11.00 -3.18 -7.08
CA PHE A 91 12.35 -2.91 -6.58
C PHE A 91 13.35 -3.32 -7.65
N ASN A 92 14.32 -2.45 -7.94
CA ASN A 92 15.47 -2.84 -8.74
C ASN A 92 16.55 -3.43 -7.84
N TYR A 93 17.07 -4.58 -8.22
CA TYR A 93 18.14 -5.27 -7.49
C TYR A 93 19.54 -4.81 -7.91
N ASP A 94 19.68 -4.14 -9.06
CA ASP A 94 20.97 -4.01 -9.77
C ASP A 94 21.41 -2.57 -10.14
N LEU A 95 20.84 -1.48 -9.59
CA LEU A 95 21.18 -0.13 -10.10
C LEU A 95 21.45 0.98 -9.07
N ASP A 96 21.69 0.70 -7.79
CA ASP A 96 22.19 1.73 -6.86
C ASP A 96 23.54 1.32 -6.26
N ASP A 97 24.52 2.23 -6.31
CA ASP A 97 25.83 2.18 -5.61
C ASP A 97 25.68 2.26 -4.07
N GLU A 98 24.44 2.24 -3.54
CA GLU A 98 24.20 2.25 -2.11
C GLU A 98 24.11 0.80 -1.59
N ASP A 99 24.90 0.50 -0.55
CA ASP A 99 25.01 -0.78 0.21
C ASP A 99 23.69 -1.34 0.77
N CYS A 100 22.54 -0.79 0.38
CA CYS A 100 21.21 -1.10 0.89
C CYS A 100 20.31 -1.83 -0.13
N SER A 101 20.87 -2.46 -1.16
CA SER A 101 20.10 -3.40 -1.99
C SER A 101 19.52 -4.50 -1.10
N PRO A 102 18.18 -4.68 -1.05
CA PRO A 102 17.56 -5.67 -0.18
C PRO A 102 18.02 -7.05 -0.65
N THR A 103 18.99 -7.61 0.07
CA THR A 103 19.48 -8.94 -0.20
C THR A 103 18.30 -9.88 -0.01
N ILE A 104 17.99 -10.70 -1.02
CA ILE A 104 17.10 -11.86 -0.82
C ILE A 104 17.81 -12.72 0.22
N GLN A 105 17.47 -12.52 1.49
CA GLN A 105 17.97 -13.35 2.55
C GLN A 105 17.22 -14.68 2.44
N LEU A 106 17.81 -15.62 1.70
CA LEU A 106 17.49 -17.03 1.77
C LEU A 106 17.91 -17.50 3.17
N SER A 107 17.15 -17.14 4.20
CA SER A 107 17.51 -17.50 5.57
C SER A 107 17.45 -19.02 5.72
N GLU A 108 18.47 -19.60 6.35
CA GLU A 108 18.37 -20.94 6.91
C GLU A 108 17.10 -21.06 7.75
N MET A 109 16.48 -22.24 7.74
CA MET A 109 15.24 -22.52 8.48
C MET A 109 15.52 -22.54 10.00
N ASP A 110 15.68 -21.36 10.59
CA ASP A 110 15.71 -21.15 12.04
C ASP A 110 14.27 -21.06 12.55
N ASN A 111 13.89 -21.99 13.41
CA ASN A 111 12.54 -22.10 13.98
C ASN A 111 12.14 -20.89 14.86
N ARG A 112 13.08 -20.00 15.19
CA ARG A 112 12.81 -18.75 15.92
C ARG A 112 12.47 -17.57 15.01
N LEU A 113 12.60 -17.73 13.69
CA LEU A 113 12.29 -16.68 12.72
C LEU A 113 10.78 -16.51 12.56
N MET A 114 10.30 -15.32 12.88
CA MET A 114 8.94 -14.88 12.58
C MET A 114 8.91 -14.26 11.18
N LYS A 115 7.77 -14.41 10.48
CA LYS A 115 7.57 -13.90 9.12
C LYS A 115 6.32 -13.02 9.08
N LEU A 116 6.47 -11.81 8.53
CA LEU A 116 5.35 -10.91 8.26
C LEU A 116 5.36 -10.53 6.78
N ARG A 117 4.18 -10.55 6.16
CA ARG A 117 3.96 -10.05 4.81
C ARG A 117 3.37 -8.65 4.91
N VAL A 118 4.04 -7.70 4.27
CA VAL A 118 3.57 -6.31 4.11
C VAL A 118 2.93 -6.20 2.73
N PRO A 119 1.59 -6.29 2.61
CA PRO A 119 0.94 -5.95 1.35
C PRO A 119 1.16 -4.47 1.09
N VAL A 120 1.62 -4.09 -0.09
CA VAL A 120 1.63 -2.67 -0.50
C VAL A 120 0.39 -2.49 -1.36
N ASP A 121 -0.64 -1.89 -0.78
CA ASP A 121 -1.92 -1.65 -1.43
C ASP A 121 -2.68 -0.57 -0.66
N PHE A 122 -2.42 0.68 -1.00
CA PHE A 122 -2.99 1.82 -0.29
C PHE A 122 -3.35 2.95 -1.25
N LEU A 123 -4.26 3.80 -0.79
CA LEU A 123 -4.67 4.99 -1.50
C LEU A 123 -3.94 6.21 -0.93
N PHE A 124 -3.59 7.15 -1.80
CA PHE A 124 -3.06 8.44 -1.40
C PHE A 124 -3.57 9.53 -2.35
N HIS A 125 -3.71 10.74 -1.81
CA HIS A 125 -4.06 11.90 -2.61
C HIS A 125 -2.81 12.59 -3.11
N LEU A 126 -2.81 12.91 -4.39
CA LEU A 126 -1.75 13.63 -5.06
C LEU A 126 -2.29 14.99 -5.48
N GLN A 127 -1.61 16.07 -5.08
CA GLN A 127 -2.06 17.41 -5.44
C GLN A 127 -1.78 17.68 -6.92
N GLN A 128 -2.73 18.27 -7.64
CA GLN A 128 -2.52 18.62 -9.06
C GLN A 128 -1.33 19.56 -9.32
N GLN A 129 -0.90 20.32 -8.31
CA GLN A 129 0.26 21.22 -8.38
C GLN A 129 1.59 20.54 -8.03
N THR A 130 1.61 19.22 -7.83
CA THR A 130 2.85 18.50 -7.55
C THR A 130 3.83 18.69 -8.72
N ASP A 131 5.02 19.18 -8.39
CA ASP A 131 6.12 19.31 -9.35
C ASP A 131 6.46 17.93 -9.91
N SER A 132 6.19 17.74 -11.20
CA SER A 132 6.50 16.50 -11.92
C SER A 132 7.96 16.07 -11.76
N GLN A 133 8.90 17.00 -11.57
CA GLN A 133 10.32 16.67 -11.40
C GLN A 133 10.61 15.99 -10.05
N LYS A 134 9.76 16.20 -9.05
CA LYS A 134 9.87 15.58 -7.71
C LYS A 134 8.94 14.37 -7.56
N PHE A 135 8.34 13.93 -8.66
CA PHE A 135 7.26 12.95 -8.60
C PHE A 135 7.72 11.59 -8.05
N HIS A 136 8.95 11.16 -8.39
CA HIS A 136 9.54 9.95 -7.80
C HIS A 136 9.68 10.08 -6.27
N ASP A 137 10.18 11.20 -5.78
CA ASP A 137 10.34 11.44 -4.34
C ASP A 137 9.00 11.49 -3.60
N VAL A 138 7.95 12.04 -4.24
CA VAL A 138 6.58 12.03 -3.68
C VAL A 138 6.07 10.60 -3.54
N LEU A 139 6.21 9.76 -4.57
CA LEU A 139 5.77 8.36 -4.50
C LEU A 139 6.55 7.58 -3.43
N ARG A 140 7.86 7.80 -3.31
CA ARG A 140 8.70 7.23 -2.25
C ARG A 140 8.23 7.65 -0.87
N TYR A 141 7.95 8.94 -0.69
CA TYR A 141 7.44 9.48 0.57
C TYR A 141 6.10 8.82 0.95
N CYS A 142 5.18 8.67 0.01
CA CYS A 142 3.89 8.00 0.25
C CYS A 142 4.06 6.55 0.71
N ILE A 143 4.96 5.76 0.10
CA ILE A 143 5.22 4.38 0.58
C ILE A 143 5.91 4.39 1.95
N SER A 144 6.86 5.30 2.15
CA SER A 144 7.56 5.44 3.44
C SER A 144 6.56 5.69 4.58
N GLU A 145 5.61 6.61 4.38
CA GLU A 145 4.51 6.88 5.31
C GLU A 145 3.61 5.66 5.52
N TYR A 146 3.27 4.94 4.45
CA TYR A 146 2.51 3.69 4.53
C TYR A 146 3.23 2.64 5.40
N LEU A 147 4.54 2.46 5.22
CA LEU A 147 5.34 1.52 5.99
C LEU A 147 5.42 1.91 7.48
N ASP A 148 5.47 3.21 7.79
CA ASP A 148 5.40 3.71 9.16
C ASP A 148 4.04 3.39 9.80
N ARG A 149 2.93 3.61 9.09
CA ARG A 149 1.58 3.30 9.58
C ARG A 149 1.39 1.79 9.77
N PHE A 150 1.82 1.00 8.80
CA PHE A 150 1.77 -0.46 8.86
C PHE A 150 2.59 -1.00 10.04
N SER A 151 3.83 -0.52 10.22
CA SER A 151 4.71 -0.99 11.29
C SER A 151 4.18 -0.64 12.67
N ARG A 152 3.65 0.58 12.87
CA ARG A 152 2.94 0.96 14.11
C ARG A 152 1.77 0.03 14.38
N ALA A 153 0.91 -0.21 13.39
CA ALA A 153 -0.24 -1.11 13.54
C ALA A 153 0.17 -2.55 13.92
N ALA A 154 1.27 -3.04 13.36
CA ALA A 154 1.81 -4.36 13.69
C ALA A 154 2.42 -4.42 15.09
N LEU A 155 3.12 -3.36 15.52
CA LEU A 155 3.71 -3.24 16.86
C LEU A 155 2.64 -3.12 17.94
N ASP A 156 1.61 -2.28 17.74
CA ASP A 156 0.48 -2.14 18.65
C ASP A 156 -0.26 -3.48 18.85
N TYR A 157 -0.41 -4.25 17.77
CA TYR A 157 -0.93 -5.61 17.85
C TYR A 157 0.00 -6.51 18.67
N TRP A 158 1.30 -6.48 18.38
CA TRP A 158 2.28 -7.31 19.06
C TRP A 158 2.31 -7.04 20.55
N GLU A 159 2.40 -5.77 20.97
CA GLU A 159 2.39 -5.36 22.37
C GLU A 159 1.15 -5.89 23.11
N LYS A 160 -0.02 -5.79 22.49
CA LYS A 160 -1.28 -6.23 23.10
C LYS A 160 -1.45 -7.74 23.21
N TYR A 161 -0.89 -8.52 22.29
CA TYR A 161 -1.12 -9.97 22.19
C TYR A 161 0.13 -10.82 22.47
N GLY A 162 1.26 -10.19 22.78
CA GLY A 162 2.54 -10.82 23.07
C GLY A 162 3.24 -11.44 21.85
N ASN A 163 2.62 -11.44 20.67
CA ASN A 163 3.14 -12.05 19.43
C ASN A 163 2.80 -11.18 18.22
N PRO A 164 3.64 -11.14 17.16
CA PRO A 164 3.34 -10.38 15.97
C PRO A 164 2.12 -10.94 15.24
N PRO A 165 1.44 -10.11 14.42
CA PRO A 165 0.37 -10.62 13.56
C PRO A 165 0.95 -11.61 12.53
N LYS A 166 0.20 -12.68 12.19
CA LYS A 166 0.56 -13.58 11.08
C LYS A 166 0.48 -12.91 9.69
N GLY A 167 -0.16 -11.75 9.65
CA GLY A 167 -0.38 -10.92 8.47
C GLY A 167 -1.30 -9.77 8.84
N MET A 168 -1.22 -8.68 8.09
CA MET A 168 -2.20 -7.59 8.18
C MET A 168 -2.69 -7.27 6.78
N LYS A 169 -3.99 -7.03 6.63
CA LYS A 169 -4.64 -6.66 5.37
C LYS A 169 -5.12 -5.21 5.46
N PRO A 170 -4.66 -4.30 4.58
CA PRO A 170 -5.25 -2.98 4.43
C PRO A 170 -6.56 -3.09 3.64
N TYR A 171 -7.56 -2.34 4.08
CA TYR A 171 -8.82 -2.15 3.38
C TYR A 171 -9.01 -0.66 3.17
N ASN A 172 -9.18 -0.28 1.92
CA ASN A 172 -9.26 1.12 1.51
C ASN A 172 -10.73 1.51 1.30
N TYR A 173 -11.16 2.60 1.93
CA TYR A 173 -12.51 3.15 1.85
C TYR A 173 -12.42 4.61 1.42
N VAL A 174 -13.31 5.05 0.55
CA VAL A 174 -13.30 6.41 0.00
C VAL A 174 -14.71 6.98 -0.01
N ASN A 175 -14.85 8.25 0.32
CA ASN A 175 -16.01 9.05 -0.02
C ASN A 175 -15.55 10.38 -0.66
N ASP A 176 -16.49 11.28 -0.94
CA ASP A 176 -16.22 12.56 -1.61
C ASP A 176 -15.22 13.47 -0.87
N ARG A 177 -14.89 13.19 0.40
CA ARG A 177 -14.10 14.06 1.28
C ARG A 177 -12.89 13.39 1.91
N LEU A 178 -12.88 12.07 2.03
CA LEU A 178 -11.94 11.33 2.87
C LEU A 178 -11.59 9.99 2.23
N SER A 179 -10.30 9.64 2.29
CA SER A 179 -9.86 8.26 2.15
C SER A 179 -9.46 7.71 3.52
N ILE A 180 -9.87 6.47 3.78
CA ILE A 180 -9.64 5.77 5.04
C ILE A 180 -9.05 4.41 4.74
N THR A 181 -7.90 4.11 5.33
CA THR A 181 -7.30 2.78 5.28
C THR A 181 -7.44 2.13 6.64
N VAL A 182 -8.07 0.95 6.68
CA VAL A 182 -8.21 0.15 7.90
C VAL A 182 -7.36 -1.10 7.80
N TYR A 183 -6.47 -1.30 8.76
CA TYR A 183 -5.59 -2.46 8.80
C TYR A 183 -6.16 -3.52 9.74
N TYR A 184 -6.47 -4.69 9.18
CA TYR A 184 -6.98 -5.83 9.94
C TYR A 184 -5.90 -6.89 10.11
N PRO A 185 -5.62 -7.35 11.34
CA PRO A 185 -4.79 -8.53 11.53
C PRO A 185 -5.51 -9.74 10.93
N LYS A 186 -4.79 -10.53 10.13
CA LYS A 186 -5.30 -11.78 9.55
C LYS A 186 -5.53 -12.79 10.68
N ARG A 187 -6.74 -12.82 11.23
CA ARG A 187 -7.18 -13.89 12.15
C ARG A 187 -7.54 -15.14 11.35
N VAL A 188 -7.46 -16.29 12.01
CA VAL A 188 -7.55 -17.64 11.42
C VAL A 188 -8.99 -18.05 11.05
N TYR A 189 -9.99 -17.17 11.15
CA TYR A 189 -11.39 -17.50 10.85
C TYR A 189 -12.05 -16.42 10.00
N GLU A 190 -12.42 -16.77 8.76
CA GLU A 190 -13.00 -15.88 7.74
C GLU A 190 -14.42 -15.41 8.12
N ASP A 191 -15.22 -16.27 8.77
CA ASP A 191 -16.61 -15.95 9.16
C ASP A 191 -16.68 -14.86 10.25
N ALA A 192 -15.69 -14.84 11.15
CA ALA A 192 -15.59 -13.80 12.17
C ALA A 192 -15.07 -12.47 11.61
N GLU A 193 -14.50 -12.47 10.40
CA GLU A 193 -13.93 -11.27 9.77
C GLU A 193 -15.03 -10.32 9.29
N ALA A 194 -16.10 -10.84 8.69
CA ALA A 194 -17.20 -10.02 8.16
C ALA A 194 -17.95 -9.27 9.27
N GLU A 195 -18.33 -9.96 10.34
CA GLU A 195 -19.03 -9.36 11.49
C GLU A 195 -18.13 -8.36 12.21
N THR A 196 -16.86 -8.70 12.37
CA THR A 196 -15.85 -7.79 12.93
C THR A 196 -15.68 -6.53 12.08
N ARG A 197 -15.64 -6.66 10.75
CA ARG A 197 -15.59 -5.50 9.85
C ARG A 197 -16.82 -4.62 10.03
N LYS A 198 -18.02 -5.22 10.09
CA LYS A 198 -19.27 -4.48 10.30
C LYS A 198 -19.26 -3.67 11.61
N ILE A 199 -18.88 -4.28 12.73
CA ILE A 199 -18.75 -3.61 14.03
C ILE A 199 -17.74 -2.44 13.95
N ILE A 200 -16.62 -2.66 13.26
CA ILE A 200 -15.61 -1.62 13.08
C ILE A 200 -16.18 -0.49 12.21
N HIS A 201 -16.82 -0.80 11.08
CA HIS A 201 -17.43 0.17 10.17
C HIS A 201 -18.46 1.05 10.87
N GLU A 202 -19.32 0.46 11.69
CA GLU A 202 -20.28 1.18 12.54
C GLU A 202 -19.55 2.10 13.53
N ARG A 203 -18.49 1.60 14.18
CA ARG A 203 -17.71 2.36 15.18
C ARG A 203 -16.95 3.55 14.57
N ILE A 204 -16.46 3.42 13.34
CA ILE A 204 -15.70 4.48 12.67
C ILE A 204 -16.55 5.33 11.72
N GLY A 205 -17.85 5.05 11.63
CA GLY A 205 -18.81 5.85 10.87
C GLY A 205 -18.59 5.76 9.36
N LEU A 206 -18.30 4.58 8.82
CA LEU A 206 -18.10 4.37 7.37
C LEU A 206 -19.39 4.37 6.54
N VAL A 207 -20.52 4.82 7.10
CA VAL A 207 -21.79 4.95 6.37
C VAL A 207 -21.59 5.97 5.24
N GLY A 208 -21.79 5.54 3.99
CA GLY A 208 -21.59 6.36 2.79
C GLY A 208 -20.18 6.32 2.19
N TYR A 209 -19.29 5.47 2.69
CA TYR A 209 -18.00 5.19 2.04
C TYR A 209 -18.11 4.03 1.05
N THR A 210 -17.46 4.17 -0.09
CA THR A 210 -17.27 3.10 -1.08
C THR A 210 -16.03 2.30 -0.72
N PHE A 211 -16.18 0.99 -0.59
CA PHE A 211 -15.05 0.07 -0.43
C PHE A 211 -14.33 -0.10 -1.76
N ILE A 212 -13.05 0.26 -1.80
CA ILE A 212 -12.18 0.00 -2.95
C ILE A 212 -11.59 -1.40 -2.75
N SER A 213 -12.19 -2.38 -3.43
CA SER A 213 -11.74 -3.76 -3.34
C SER A 213 -10.31 -3.90 -3.86
N GLN A 214 -9.61 -4.94 -3.40
CA GLN A 214 -8.35 -5.35 -4.01
C GLN A 214 -8.64 -5.85 -5.43
N ALA A 215 -8.79 -4.95 -6.39
CA ALA A 215 -8.95 -5.30 -7.79
C ALA A 215 -7.60 -5.81 -8.31
N VAL A 216 -7.37 -7.10 -8.15
CA VAL A 216 -6.71 -7.93 -9.16
C VAL A 216 -7.68 -9.07 -9.45
N LYS A 217 -8.72 -8.77 -10.23
CA LYS A 217 -9.26 -9.70 -11.21
C LYS A 217 -9.54 -8.91 -12.48
N GLU A 218 -8.68 -9.19 -13.44
CA GLU A 218 -8.87 -9.16 -14.88
C GLU A 218 -10.27 -8.74 -15.36
N ASN A 219 -10.26 -7.87 -16.37
CA ASN A 219 -11.29 -7.74 -17.40
C ASN A 219 -12.19 -8.98 -17.52
N THR A 220 -13.34 -8.97 -16.86
CA THR A 220 -14.47 -9.78 -17.27
C THR A 220 -15.65 -8.84 -17.35
N ILE A 221 -15.89 -8.39 -18.58
CA ILE A 221 -17.16 -7.85 -19.01
C ILE A 221 -18.17 -8.99 -18.82
N GLU A 222 -18.83 -9.06 -17.65
CA GLU A 222 -20.14 -9.68 -17.60
C GLU A 222 -21.09 -8.74 -18.34
N LYS A 223 -21.21 -8.96 -19.64
CA LYS A 223 -22.38 -8.49 -20.39
C LYS A 223 -23.59 -9.13 -19.72
N ASN A 224 -24.46 -8.25 -19.25
CA ASN A 224 -25.83 -8.53 -18.85
C ASN A 224 -26.41 -9.67 -19.69
N SER A 225 -26.84 -10.70 -18.96
CA SER A 225 -28.10 -11.37 -19.21
C SER A 225 -29.18 -10.32 -19.45
N ASP A 226 -29.59 -10.17 -20.71
CA ASP A 226 -30.93 -9.75 -21.11
C ASP A 226 -31.26 -10.43 -22.44
N GLY A 227 -32.45 -11.02 -22.46
CA GLY A 227 -32.83 -12.13 -23.34
C GLY A 227 -33.10 -11.78 -24.79
N THR A 228 -32.99 -12.79 -25.65
CA THR A 228 -34.11 -13.45 -26.34
C THR A 228 -33.61 -14.65 -27.12
#